data_AF-A0A7V6BY63-F1
#
_entry.id   AF-A0A7V6BY63-F1
#
_cell.length_a   1.000
_cell.length_b   1.000
_cell.length_c   1.000
_cell.angle_alpha   90.00
_cell.angle_beta   90.00
_cell.angle_gamma   90.00
#
_symmetry.space_group_name_H-M   'P 1'
#
loop_
_entity.id
_entity.type
_entity.pdbx_description
1 polymer ?
#
loop_
_entity_poly.entity_id
_entity_poly.type
_entity_poly.pdbx_seq_one_letter_code
_entity_poly.pdbx_strand_id
1 'polypeptide(L)'
;MELNEFDKDMTAATFAQAGAHEDARSMMADSGTKQPVRPLAQKKKPVLGMVVFGALSLSLYVGLMVNQGWIMDVFTKGGPYTFWPLGTAMVFSFIHGAFASNILSVMGIEARKH
;
A
#
# COMPACT_ATOMS: atom_id res chain seq x y z
N MET A 1 13.83 9.97 -36.16
CA MET A 1 13.23 10.49 -34.91
C MET A 1 12.11 9.54 -34.56
N GLU A 2 12.26 8.77 -33.48
CA GLU A 2 11.20 7.91 -32.96
C GLU A 2 10.15 8.81 -32.31
N LEU A 3 8.96 8.93 -32.93
CA LEU A 3 7.88 9.74 -32.38
C LEU A 3 7.29 9.01 -31.17
N ASN A 4 7.29 9.68 -30.02
CA ASN A 4 6.75 9.16 -28.76
C ASN A 4 5.22 9.00 -28.87
N GLU A 5 4.63 7.97 -28.27
CA GLU A 5 3.21 7.62 -28.48
C GLU A 5 2.25 8.76 -28.15
N PHE A 6 2.61 9.59 -27.16
CA PHE A 6 1.87 10.79 -26.79
C PHE A 6 1.75 11.81 -27.94
N ASP A 7 2.80 11.95 -28.75
CA ASP A 7 2.83 12.87 -29.90
C ASP A 7 1.93 12.36 -31.03
N LYS A 8 1.87 11.04 -31.21
CA LYS A 8 0.95 10.39 -32.16
C LYS A 8 -0.51 10.53 -31.74
N ASP A 9 -0.81 10.36 -30.46
CA ASP A 9 -2.17 10.52 -29.92
C ASP A 9 -2.66 11.96 -30.01
N MET A 10 -1.79 12.94 -29.70
CA MET A 10 -2.12 14.36 -29.82
C MET A 10 -2.36 14.77 -31.28
N THR A 11 -1.55 14.21 -32.19
CA THR A 11 -1.71 14.41 -33.63
C THR A 11 -3.03 13.81 -34.13
N ALA A 12 -3.34 12.57 -33.75
CA ALA A 12 -4.60 11.91 -34.12
C ALA A 12 -5.84 12.63 -33.57
N ALA A 13 -5.78 13.14 -32.34
CA ALA A 13 -6.85 13.96 -31.75
C ALA A 13 -7.05 15.28 -32.52
N THR A 14 -5.97 15.89 -32.99
CA THR A 14 -6.01 17.13 -33.77
C THR A 14 -6.64 16.89 -35.15
N PHE A 15 -6.30 15.79 -35.83
CA PHE A 15 -6.93 15.40 -37.09
C PHE A 15 -8.42 15.06 -36.94
N ALA A 16 -8.81 14.42 -35.83
CA ALA A 16 -10.21 14.18 -35.51
C ALA A 16 -10.98 15.49 -35.28
N GLN A 17 -10.37 16.48 -34.62
CA GLN A 17 -10.97 17.79 -34.40
C GLN A 17 -11.09 18.61 -35.70
N ALA A 18 -10.18 18.41 -36.65
CA ALA A 18 -10.22 19.02 -37.97
C ALA A 18 -11.23 18.37 -38.94
N GLY A 19 -12.00 17.37 -38.49
CA GLY A 19 -13.01 16.67 -39.31
C GLY A 19 -12.43 15.57 -40.21
N ALA A 20 -11.11 15.34 -40.17
CA ALA A 20 -10.42 14.27 -40.89
C ALA A 20 -10.49 12.94 -40.11
N HIS A 21 -11.71 12.46 -39.88
CA HIS A 21 -11.98 11.29 -39.04
C HIS A 21 -11.44 9.97 -39.61
N GLU A 22 -11.26 9.87 -40.93
CA GLU A 22 -10.72 8.66 -41.57
C GLU A 22 -9.21 8.52 -41.35
N ASP A 23 -8.47 9.62 -41.43
CA ASP A 23 -7.02 9.66 -41.22
C ASP A 23 -6.65 9.43 -39.75
N ALA A 24 -7.41 10.03 -38.82
CA ALA A 24 -7.25 9.78 -37.39
C ALA A 24 -7.47 8.29 -37.04
N ARG A 25 -8.43 7.63 -37.70
CA ARG A 25 -8.75 6.23 -37.46
C ARG A 25 -7.66 5.28 -38.00
N SER A 26 -7.05 5.60 -39.14
CA SER A 26 -5.94 4.80 -39.68
C SER A 26 -4.68 4.93 -38.81
N MET A 27 -4.39 6.12 -38.29
CA MET A 27 -3.30 6.36 -37.35
C MET A 27 -3.49 5.62 -36.02
N MET A 28 -4.72 5.55 -35.49
CA MET A 28 -5.01 4.77 -34.28
C MET A 28 -5.02 3.25 -34.54
N ALA A 29 -5.38 2.80 -35.75
CA ALA A 29 -5.40 1.39 -36.11
C ALA A 29 -3.98 0.80 -36.26
N ASP A 30 -3.02 1.59 -36.76
CA ASP A 30 -1.60 1.21 -36.87
C ASP A 30 -0.93 1.03 -35.49
N SER A 31 -1.41 1.74 -34.48
CA SER A 31 -0.99 1.59 -33.07
C SER A 31 -1.44 0.25 -32.42
N GLY A 32 -2.16 -0.62 -33.15
CA GLY A 32 -2.69 -1.88 -32.66
C GLY A 32 -1.66 -3.00 -32.41
N THR A 33 -0.37 -2.78 -32.65
CA THR A 33 0.64 -3.84 -32.52
C THR A 33 1.32 -3.84 -31.15
N LYS A 34 0.74 -4.64 -30.25
CA LYS A 34 1.41 -5.37 -29.15
C LYS A 34 2.23 -4.50 -28.19
N GLN A 35 1.55 -3.97 -27.17
CA GLN A 35 2.20 -3.77 -25.88
C GLN A 35 2.79 -5.11 -25.41
N PRO A 36 4.11 -5.23 -25.14
CA PRO A 36 4.60 -6.35 -24.36
C PRO A 36 4.00 -6.19 -22.97
N VAL A 37 3.06 -7.07 -22.62
CA VAL A 37 2.56 -7.22 -21.26
C VAL A 37 3.78 -7.45 -20.39
N ARG A 38 4.27 -6.41 -19.70
CA ARG A 38 5.37 -6.53 -18.75
C ARG A 38 4.96 -7.66 -17.81
N PRO A 39 5.72 -8.77 -17.73
CA PRO A 39 5.40 -9.79 -16.74
C PRO A 39 5.45 -9.07 -15.40
N LEU A 40 4.29 -8.94 -14.77
CA LEU A 40 4.18 -8.43 -13.41
C LEU A 40 5.07 -9.36 -12.60
N ALA A 41 6.28 -8.86 -12.26
CA ALA A 41 7.23 -9.59 -11.46
C ALA A 41 6.45 -10.12 -10.26
N GLN A 42 6.30 -11.43 -10.18
CA GLN A 42 5.54 -12.06 -9.11
C GLN A 42 6.31 -11.83 -7.82
N LYS A 43 6.06 -10.67 -7.21
CA LYS A 43 6.58 -10.32 -5.90
C LYS A 43 6.00 -11.35 -4.95
N LYS A 44 6.91 -12.12 -4.35
CA LYS A 44 6.57 -13.11 -3.34
C LYS A 44 5.68 -12.42 -2.29
N LYS A 45 4.50 -12.99 -2.06
CA LYS A 45 3.54 -12.49 -1.08
C LYS A 45 4.24 -12.39 0.28
N PRO A 46 4.23 -11.24 0.97
CA PRO A 46 4.88 -11.07 2.28
C PRO A 46 4.08 -11.73 3.41
N VAL A 47 3.69 -13.00 3.22
CA VAL A 47 2.89 -13.79 4.17
C VAL A 47 3.63 -13.99 5.49
N LEU A 48 4.97 -14.10 5.42
CA LEU A 48 5.83 -14.25 6.59
C LEU A 48 5.80 -13.00 7.49
N GLY A 49 5.75 -11.81 6.89
CA GLY A 49 5.62 -10.55 7.63
C GLY A 49 4.31 -10.49 8.42
N MET A 50 3.20 -10.84 7.78
CA MET A 50 1.88 -10.84 8.42
C MET A 50 1.80 -11.78 9.62
N VAL A 51 2.31 -13.01 9.49
CA VAL A 51 2.28 -13.99 10.59
C VAL A 51 3.18 -13.56 11.75
N VAL A 52 4.37 -13.04 11.48
CA VAL A 52 5.30 -12.57 12.52
C VAL A 52 4.73 -11.37 13.25
N PHE A 53 4.28 -10.31 12.54
CA PHE A 53 3.72 -9.13 13.17
C PHE A 53 2.36 -9.41 13.86
N GLY A 54 1.57 -10.37 13.33
CA GLY A 54 0.33 -10.83 13.95
C GLY A 54 0.59 -11.57 15.25
N ALA A 55 1.49 -12.55 15.25
CA ALA A 55 1.90 -13.25 16.47
C ALA A 55 2.52 -12.29 17.49
N LEU A 56 3.30 -11.30 17.05
CA LEU A 56 3.91 -10.29 17.91
C LEU A 56 2.85 -9.41 18.58
N SER A 57 1.90 -8.87 17.80
CA SER A 57 0.83 -8.01 18.34
C SER A 57 -0.10 -8.76 19.29
N LEU A 58 -0.42 -10.03 18.98
CA LEU A 58 -1.21 -10.88 19.85
C LEU A 58 -0.49 -11.18 21.16
N SER A 59 0.80 -11.54 21.09
CA SER A 59 1.62 -11.78 22.28
C SER A 59 1.74 -10.54 23.16
N LEU A 60 1.82 -9.35 22.56
CA LEU A 60 1.84 -8.07 23.27
C LEU A 60 0.51 -7.82 24.01
N TYR A 61 -0.62 -8.12 23.38
CA TYR A 61 -1.96 -8.00 23.99
C TYR A 61 -2.13 -8.94 25.17
N VAL A 62 -1.74 -10.21 25.00
CA VAL A 62 -1.82 -11.21 26.07
C VAL A 62 -0.89 -10.84 27.22
N GLY A 63 0.35 -10.43 26.93
CA GLY A 63 1.30 -9.99 27.96
C GLY A 63 0.79 -8.80 28.77
N LEU A 64 0.14 -7.83 28.10
CA LEU A 64 -0.49 -6.70 28.77
C LEU A 64 -1.64 -7.15 29.69
N MET A 65 -2.50 -8.06 29.21
CA MET A 65 -3.66 -8.54 29.96
C MET A 65 -3.27 -9.40 31.17
N VAL A 66 -2.23 -10.22 31.05
CA VAL A 66 -1.72 -11.05 32.17
C VAL A 66 -1.15 -10.19 33.30
N ASN A 67 -0.52 -9.06 32.96
CA ASN A 67 0.11 -8.16 33.93
C ASN A 67 -0.80 -6.99 34.33
N GLN A 68 -2.10 -7.07 34.05
CA GLN A 68 -3.05 -5.97 34.24
C GLN A 68 -3.02 -5.38 35.65
N GLY A 69 -2.86 -6.21 36.69
CA GLY A 69 -2.80 -5.74 38.08
C GLY A 69 -1.63 -4.79 38.34
N TRP A 70 -0.43 -5.12 37.84
CA TRP A 70 0.75 -4.28 37.97
C TRP A 70 0.67 -3.04 37.08
N ILE A 71 0.18 -3.20 35.85
CA ILE A 71 0.01 -2.10 34.89
C ILE A 71 -0.96 -1.06 35.45
N MET A 72 -2.07 -1.49 36.04
CA MET A 72 -3.05 -0.56 36.58
C MET A 72 -2.50 0.19 37.79
N ASP A 73 -1.82 -0.49 38.70
CA ASP A 73 -1.14 0.16 39.83
C ASP A 73 -0.10 1.21 39.38
N VAL A 74 0.64 0.95 38.31
CA VAL A 74 1.60 1.91 37.75
C VAL A 74 0.89 3.05 37.00
N PHE A 75 -0.16 2.76 36.24
CA PHE A 75 -0.85 3.74 35.39
C PHE A 75 -1.74 4.69 36.19
N THR A 76 -2.27 4.27 37.34
CA THR A 76 -3.16 5.10 38.18
C THR A 76 -2.42 5.94 39.22
N LYS A 77 -1.12 5.71 39.46
CA LYS A 77 -0.32 6.45 40.45
C LYS A 77 -0.17 7.95 40.17
N GLY A 78 -0.45 8.40 38.95
CA GLY A 78 -0.36 9.81 38.57
C GLY A 78 1.07 10.37 38.61
N GLY A 79 1.23 11.66 38.28
CA GLY A 79 2.56 12.30 38.22
C GLY A 79 3.42 11.80 37.04
N PRO A 80 4.73 11.56 37.21
CA PRO A 80 5.61 11.13 36.11
C PRO A 80 5.26 9.73 35.57
N TYR A 81 4.45 8.95 36.30
CA TYR A 81 3.98 7.65 35.86
C TYR A 81 2.93 7.73 34.74
N THR A 82 2.36 8.90 34.45
CA THR A 82 1.49 9.12 33.28
C THR A 82 2.20 8.95 31.94
N PHE A 83 3.53 9.02 31.90
CA PHE A 83 4.30 8.70 30.71
C PHE A 83 4.21 7.22 30.33
N TRP A 84 3.96 6.31 31.29
CA TRP A 84 3.83 4.88 31.01
C TRP A 84 2.66 4.53 30.07
N PRO A 85 1.41 4.96 30.34
CA PRO A 85 0.31 4.75 29.42
C PRO A 85 0.55 5.34 28.04
N LEU A 86 1.12 6.55 27.99
CA LEU A 86 1.41 7.24 26.74
C LEU A 86 2.44 6.47 25.89
N GLY A 87 3.56 6.05 26.50
CA GLY A 87 4.59 5.28 25.83
C GLY A 87 4.08 3.92 25.38
N THR A 88 3.29 3.25 26.22
CA THR A 88 2.66 1.97 25.88
C THR A 88 1.74 2.11 24.69
N ALA A 89 0.88 3.13 24.66
CA ALA A 89 -0.01 3.40 23.52
C ALA A 89 0.77 3.66 22.22
N MET A 90 1.90 4.40 22.27
CA MET A 90 2.76 4.60 21.10
C MET A 90 3.36 3.29 20.57
N VAL A 91 3.94 2.48 21.46
CA VAL A 91 4.54 1.19 21.08
C VAL A 91 3.48 0.25 20.50
N PHE A 92 2.31 0.20 21.15
CA PHE A 92 1.20 -0.63 20.69
C PHE A 92 0.70 -0.19 19.31
N SER A 93 0.54 1.11 19.09
CA SER A 93 0.13 1.69 17.81
C SER A 93 1.14 1.38 16.71
N PHE A 94 2.44 1.48 17.00
CA PHE A 94 3.49 1.17 16.02
C PHE A 94 3.48 -0.30 15.60
N ILE A 95 3.43 -1.22 16.58
CA ILE A 95 3.44 -2.67 16.31
C ILE A 95 2.14 -3.10 15.63
N HIS A 96 0.99 -2.62 16.10
CA HIS A 96 -0.31 -2.91 15.50
C HIS A 96 -0.45 -2.29 14.10
N GLY A 97 0.11 -1.10 13.87
CA GLY A 97 0.16 -0.46 12.56
C GLY A 97 1.02 -1.23 11.56
N ALA A 98 2.20 -1.72 11.99
CA ALA A 98 3.03 -2.61 11.17
C ALA A 98 2.29 -3.92 10.84
N PHE A 99 1.55 -4.48 11.78
CA PHE A 99 0.70 -5.64 11.53
C PHE A 99 -0.40 -5.34 10.51
N ALA A 100 -1.14 -4.24 10.67
CA ALA A 100 -2.20 -3.83 9.73
C ALA A 100 -1.67 -3.64 8.31
N SER A 101 -0.49 -3.02 8.16
CA SER A 101 0.18 -2.87 6.86
C SER A 101 0.50 -4.23 6.23
N ASN A 102 1.02 -5.19 7.00
CA ASN A 102 1.30 -6.54 6.51
C ASN A 102 0.03 -7.33 6.19
N ILE A 103 -1.07 -7.15 6.93
CA ILE A 103 -2.38 -7.74 6.61
C ILE A 103 -2.88 -7.23 5.26
N LEU A 104 -2.85 -5.92 5.04
CA LEU A 104 -3.31 -5.30 3.78
C LEU A 104 -2.49 -5.79 2.59
N SER A 105 -1.16 -5.92 2.75
CA SER A 105 -0.26 -6.54 1.76
C SER A 105 -0.66 -7.98 1.43
N VAL A 106 -1.03 -8.81 2.42
CA VAL A 106 -1.42 -10.21 2.18
C VAL A 106 -2.83 -10.33 1.59
N MET A 107 -3.76 -9.44 1.96
CA MET A 107 -5.08 -9.34 1.32
C MET A 107 -5.02 -8.84 -0.13
N GLY A 108 -3.84 -8.46 -0.63
CA GLY A 108 -3.67 -7.99 -2.00
C GLY A 108 -4.17 -6.57 -2.24
N ILE A 109 -4.57 -5.85 -1.18
CA ILE A 109 -4.85 -4.40 -1.19
C ILE A 109 -3.53 -3.65 -0.97
N GLU A 110 -2.48 -4.11 -1.65
CA GLU A 110 -1.19 -3.44 -1.61
C GLU A 110 -1.31 -2.22 -2.53
N ALA A 111 -1.33 -1.03 -1.94
CA ALA A 111 -1.47 0.22 -2.67
C ALA A 111 -0.47 0.25 -3.82
N ARG A 112 -0.97 0.45 -5.04
CA ARG A 112 -0.16 0.66 -6.24
C ARG A 112 0.79 1.81 -5.93
N LYS A 113 2.08 1.50 -5.73
CA LYS A 113 3.11 2.52 -5.54
C LYS A 113 3.15 3.32 -6.84
N HIS A 114 2.62 4.55 -6.79
CA HIS A 114 2.70 5.51 -7.88
C HIS A 114 4.15 5.97 -8.07
#